data_AF-A0A529KZX8-F1
#
_entry.id   AF-A0A529KZX8-F1
#
_cell.length_a   1.000
_cell.length_b   1.000
_cell.length_c   1.000
_cell.angle_alpha   90.00
_cell.angle_beta   90.00
_cell.angle_gamma   90.00
#
_symmetry.space_group_name_H-M   'P 1'
#
loop_
_entity.id
_entity.type
_entity.pdbx_description
1 polymer ?
#
loop_
_entity_poly.entity_id
_entity_poly.type
_entity_poly.pdbx_seq_one_letter_code
_entity_poly.pdbx_strand_id
1 'polypeptide(L)'
;PEHGHALGIETTTGPLGQGISTAVGMALAERMLAARHGADLVDHYTYAIAGDGCLQEGISHEAIDLAGHLKLSRLIVLWDDNAISIDGPTSLSTSMDQPARFKAAGWHVQSVDGHDMEAVAAAIEAARQSDRPSLIACRTVIGKGAPNLGGSE
;
A
#
# COMPACT_ATOMS: atom_id res chain seq x y z
N PRO A 1 -4.13 14.23 6.39
CA PRO A 1 -2.73 14.70 6.62
C PRO A 1 -2.40 15.79 5.61
N GLU A 2 -1.71 16.86 5.99
CA GLU A 2 -1.43 18.02 5.12
C GLU A 2 0.07 18.33 5.08
N HIS A 3 0.68 18.22 3.90
CA HIS A 3 2.09 18.56 3.70
C HIS A 3 2.33 20.04 3.98
N GLY A 4 3.44 20.35 4.68
CA GLY A 4 3.80 21.71 5.08
C GLY A 4 3.12 22.23 6.34
N HIS A 5 2.09 21.54 6.86
CA HIS A 5 1.40 21.94 8.09
C HIS A 5 1.92 21.22 9.34
N ALA A 6 2.50 20.03 9.20
CA ALA A 6 3.23 19.35 10.27
C ALA A 6 4.48 18.63 9.74
N LEU A 7 5.46 18.45 10.63
CA LEU A 7 6.71 17.75 10.32
C LEU A 7 6.45 16.26 10.05
N GLY A 8 7.18 15.69 9.09
CA GLY A 8 7.07 14.27 8.72
C GLY A 8 5.86 13.91 7.86
N ILE A 9 5.04 14.88 7.42
CA ILE A 9 3.98 14.65 6.44
C ILE A 9 4.56 14.79 5.04
N GLU A 10 4.78 13.65 4.37
CA GLU A 10 5.39 13.59 3.04
C GLU A 10 4.48 14.10 1.91
N THR A 11 3.16 13.95 2.06
CA THR A 11 2.19 14.45 1.07
C THR A 11 0.81 14.69 1.71
N THR A 12 0.02 15.57 1.10
CA THR A 12 -1.37 15.79 1.49
C THR A 12 -2.24 14.66 0.96
N THR A 13 -2.96 13.98 1.86
CA THR A 13 -3.88 12.88 1.53
C THR A 13 -5.28 13.16 2.09
N GLY A 14 -6.24 12.33 1.72
CA GLY A 14 -7.66 12.52 2.02
C GLY A 14 -8.49 12.06 0.83
N PRO A 15 -8.26 12.62 -0.37
CA PRO A 15 -8.78 12.06 -1.61
C PRO A 15 -8.23 10.63 -1.79
N LEU A 16 -9.12 9.65 -1.78
CA LEU A 16 -8.76 8.23 -1.85
C LEU A 16 -7.98 7.94 -3.15
N GLY A 17 -7.05 7.00 -3.08
CA GLY A 17 -6.20 6.61 -4.21
C GLY A 17 -5.01 7.54 -4.47
N GLN A 18 -5.09 8.84 -4.17
CA GLN A 18 -3.99 9.78 -4.46
C GLN A 18 -2.70 9.48 -3.66
N GLY A 19 -2.84 8.94 -2.45
CA GLY A 19 -1.68 8.57 -1.61
C GLY A 19 -0.83 7.45 -2.21
N ILE A 20 -1.47 6.37 -2.70
CA ILE A 20 -0.74 5.26 -3.35
C ILE A 20 -0.13 5.70 -4.69
N SER A 21 -0.84 6.53 -5.46
CA SER A 21 -0.30 7.09 -6.71
C SER A 21 0.90 8.00 -6.46
N THR A 22 0.85 8.82 -5.40
CA THR A 22 2.00 9.64 -4.99
C THR A 22 3.19 8.78 -4.57
N ALA A 23 2.94 7.68 -3.85
CA ALA A 23 3.99 6.75 -3.44
C ALA A 23 4.69 6.08 -4.64
N VAL A 24 3.95 5.78 -5.72
CA VAL A 24 4.55 5.32 -6.99
C VAL A 24 5.52 6.36 -7.55
N GLY A 25 5.14 7.63 -7.56
CA GLY A 25 6.01 8.73 -7.99
C GLY A 25 7.26 8.88 -7.12
N MET A 26 7.13 8.76 -5.80
CA MET A 26 8.26 8.81 -4.86
C MET A 26 9.24 7.64 -5.09
N ALA A 27 8.72 6.41 -5.27
CA ALA A 27 9.56 5.24 -5.56
C ALA A 27 10.26 5.36 -6.93
N LEU A 28 9.59 5.92 -7.93
CA LEU A 28 10.20 6.21 -9.23
C LEU A 28 11.32 7.25 -9.10
N ALA A 29 11.09 8.33 -8.34
CA ALA A 29 12.10 9.35 -8.09
C ALA A 29 13.35 8.78 -7.41
N GLU A 30 13.16 7.90 -6.42
CA GLU A 30 14.26 7.18 -5.75
C GLU A 30 15.07 6.36 -6.75
N ARG A 31 14.43 5.55 -7.61
CA ARG A 31 15.12 4.76 -8.65
C ARG A 31 15.86 5.64 -9.65
N MET A 32 15.27 6.76 -10.07
CA MET A 32 15.89 7.70 -11.00
C MET A 32 17.11 8.40 -10.39
N LEU A 33 17.02 8.79 -9.12
CA LEU A 33 18.12 9.44 -8.41
C LEU A 33 19.26 8.46 -8.13
N ALA A 34 18.96 7.22 -7.72
CA ALA A 34 19.95 6.16 -7.56
C ALA A 34 20.68 5.85 -8.87
N ALA A 35 19.96 5.82 -10.00
CA ALA A 35 20.59 5.62 -11.31
C ALA A 35 21.51 6.78 -11.73
N ARG A 36 21.20 8.01 -11.31
CA ARG A 36 21.99 9.21 -11.65
C ARG A 36 23.19 9.43 -10.73
N HIS A 37 23.03 9.15 -9.45
CA HIS A 37 23.99 9.51 -8.41
C HIS A 37 24.68 8.31 -7.74
N GLY A 38 24.24 7.09 -8.03
CA GLY A 38 24.72 5.86 -7.42
C GLY A 38 23.89 5.45 -6.21
N ALA A 39 23.77 4.12 -6.01
CA ALA A 39 23.00 3.54 -4.90
C ALA A 39 23.60 3.87 -3.52
N ASP A 40 24.91 4.12 -3.44
CA ASP A 40 25.57 4.49 -2.17
C ASP A 40 25.07 5.82 -1.60
N LEU A 41 24.49 6.70 -2.43
CA LEU A 41 23.93 7.98 -2.03
C LEU A 41 22.39 7.97 -1.94
N VAL A 42 21.75 7.05 -2.66
CA VAL A 42 20.29 6.97 -2.76
C VAL A 42 19.87 5.51 -2.66
N ASP A 43 19.50 5.12 -1.44
CA ASP A 43 19.03 3.77 -1.13
C ASP A 43 17.95 3.86 -0.04
N HIS A 44 16.70 4.08 -0.45
CA HIS A 44 15.58 4.11 0.48
C HIS A 44 14.34 3.43 -0.10
N TYR A 45 13.43 3.08 0.80
CA TYR A 45 12.14 2.49 0.46
C TYR A 45 11.03 3.55 0.54
N THR A 46 9.98 3.33 -0.23
CA THR A 46 8.71 4.05 -0.11
C THR A 46 7.66 3.09 0.44
N TYR A 47 7.05 3.47 1.57
CA TYR A 47 5.95 2.74 2.18
C TYR A 47 4.64 3.50 2.01
N ALA A 48 3.57 2.78 1.71
CA ALA A 48 2.22 3.34 1.69
C ALA A 48 1.26 2.42 2.42
N ILE A 49 0.37 2.99 3.23
CA ILE A 49 -0.80 2.29 3.76
C ILE A 49 -2.00 2.68 2.89
N ALA A 50 -2.73 1.68 2.42
CA ALA A 50 -3.95 1.86 1.65
C ALA A 50 -5.09 1.07 2.28
N GLY A 51 -6.31 1.57 2.18
CA GLY A 51 -7.52 0.81 2.53
C GLY A 51 -8.34 0.45 1.29
N ASP A 52 -9.49 -0.17 1.51
CA ASP A 52 -10.41 -0.59 0.45
C ASP A 52 -10.80 0.55 -0.49
N GLY A 53 -11.13 1.73 0.06
CA GLY A 53 -11.49 2.89 -0.74
C GLY A 53 -10.39 3.32 -1.73
N CYS A 54 -9.12 3.27 -1.31
CA CYS A 54 -8.01 3.56 -2.21
C CYS A 54 -7.91 2.55 -3.36
N LEU A 55 -8.16 1.27 -3.09
CA LEU A 55 -8.06 0.21 -4.10
C LEU A 55 -9.29 0.08 -5.00
N GLN A 56 -10.43 0.67 -4.60
CA GLN A 56 -11.61 0.80 -5.44
C GLN A 56 -11.49 1.98 -6.41
N GLU A 57 -10.77 3.03 -6.05
CA GLU A 57 -10.53 4.19 -6.94
C GLU A 57 -9.75 3.79 -8.20
N GLY A 58 -10.21 4.26 -9.36
CA GLY A 58 -9.63 3.91 -10.66
C GLY A 58 -8.16 4.31 -10.80
N ILE A 59 -7.75 5.42 -10.16
CA ILE A 59 -6.37 5.89 -10.17
C ILE A 59 -5.40 4.86 -9.58
N SER A 60 -5.86 3.99 -8.67
CA SER A 60 -5.03 2.90 -8.15
C SER A 60 -4.66 1.92 -9.25
N HIS A 61 -5.54 1.65 -10.23
CA HIS A 61 -5.24 0.76 -11.34
C HIS A 61 -4.10 1.31 -12.19
N GLU A 62 -4.17 2.58 -12.57
CA GLU A 62 -3.13 3.26 -13.34
C GLU A 62 -1.78 3.21 -12.60
N ALA A 63 -1.79 3.52 -11.30
CA ALA A 63 -0.59 3.53 -10.47
C ALA A 63 0.02 2.13 -10.29
N ILE A 64 -0.80 1.12 -9.99
CA ILE A 64 -0.37 -0.27 -9.76
C ILE A 64 0.20 -0.88 -11.04
N ASP A 65 -0.46 -0.66 -12.18
CA ASP A 65 0.00 -1.14 -13.49
C ASP A 65 1.36 -0.54 -13.85
N LEU A 66 1.50 0.77 -13.74
CA LEU A 66 2.77 1.46 -14.04
C LEU A 66 3.90 1.01 -13.11
N ALA A 67 3.65 0.93 -11.80
CA ALA A 67 4.68 0.53 -10.84
C ALA A 67 5.17 -0.90 -11.06
N GLY A 68 4.25 -1.80 -11.41
CA GLY A 68 4.56 -3.18 -11.77
C GLY A 68 5.36 -3.28 -13.06
N HIS A 69 4.93 -2.56 -14.11
CA HIS A 69 5.63 -2.46 -15.39
C HIS A 69 7.08 -1.98 -15.22
N LEU A 70 7.28 -0.95 -14.40
CA LEU A 70 8.60 -0.36 -14.11
C LEU A 70 9.42 -1.13 -13.07
N LYS A 71 8.87 -2.21 -12.48
CA LYS A 71 9.52 -3.03 -11.44
C LYS A 71 10.07 -2.18 -10.28
N LEU A 72 9.24 -1.31 -9.72
CA LEU A 72 9.63 -0.44 -8.60
C LEU A 72 9.80 -1.23 -7.29
N SER A 73 10.88 -2.01 -7.17
CA SER A 73 11.12 -2.94 -6.04
C SER A 73 11.28 -2.29 -4.66
N ARG A 74 11.48 -0.96 -4.62
CA ARG A 74 11.52 -0.18 -3.37
C ARG A 74 10.16 0.34 -2.92
N LEU A 75 9.08 0.02 -3.64
CA LEU A 75 7.72 0.34 -3.24
C LEU A 75 7.08 -0.84 -2.48
N ILE A 76 6.65 -0.59 -1.26
CA ILE A 76 5.95 -1.57 -0.41
C ILE A 76 4.63 -0.95 0.04
N VAL A 77 3.53 -1.58 -0.37
CA VAL A 77 2.16 -1.19 0.01
C VAL A 77 1.64 -2.16 1.06
N LEU A 78 1.21 -1.63 2.20
CA LEU A 78 0.46 -2.37 3.21
C LEU A 78 -1.02 -2.04 2.99
N TRP A 79 -1.80 -3.04 2.59
CA TRP A 79 -3.24 -2.88 2.46
C TRP A 79 -3.91 -3.31 3.77
N ASP A 80 -4.64 -2.39 4.38
CA ASP A 80 -5.56 -2.66 5.47
C ASP A 80 -6.81 -3.38 4.92
N ASP A 81 -6.73 -4.71 4.87
CA ASP A 81 -7.77 -5.59 4.36
C ASP A 81 -8.76 -5.93 5.49
N ASN A 82 -9.57 -4.94 5.87
CA ASN A 82 -10.55 -5.05 6.95
C ASN A 82 -11.96 -5.43 6.47
N ALA A 83 -12.20 -5.42 5.15
CA ALA A 83 -13.45 -5.76 4.48
C ALA A 83 -14.66 -4.87 4.82
N ILE A 84 -14.44 -3.67 5.33
CA ILE A 84 -15.49 -2.69 5.67
C ILE A 84 -15.22 -1.36 4.96
N SER A 85 -16.31 -0.78 4.44
CA SER A 85 -16.37 0.57 3.89
C SER A 85 -17.44 1.38 4.64
N ILE A 86 -17.65 2.64 4.25
CA ILE A 86 -18.68 3.49 4.88
C ILE A 86 -20.08 2.88 4.74
N ASP A 87 -20.39 2.25 3.60
CA ASP A 87 -21.71 1.66 3.34
C ASP A 87 -21.87 0.25 3.98
N GLY A 88 -20.88 -0.20 4.76
CA GLY A 88 -20.85 -1.53 5.37
C GLY A 88 -19.84 -2.47 4.69
N PRO A 89 -20.07 -3.80 4.70
CA PRO A 89 -19.16 -4.79 4.14
C PRO A 89 -18.82 -4.50 2.68
N THR A 90 -17.54 -4.61 2.31
CA THR A 90 -17.07 -4.31 0.93
C THR A 90 -17.73 -5.20 -0.12
N SER A 91 -18.24 -6.37 0.26
CA SER A 91 -19.03 -7.26 -0.61
C SER A 91 -20.32 -6.62 -1.16
N LEU A 92 -20.78 -5.50 -0.58
CA LEU A 92 -21.92 -4.74 -1.10
C LEU A 92 -21.57 -3.95 -2.38
N SER A 93 -20.30 -3.57 -2.56
CA SER A 93 -19.86 -2.70 -3.66
C SER A 93 -18.80 -3.31 -4.57
N THR A 94 -18.11 -4.37 -4.15
CA THR A 94 -17.07 -5.01 -4.95
C THR A 94 -16.89 -6.50 -4.66
N SER A 95 -16.54 -7.26 -5.70
CA SER A 95 -16.15 -8.68 -5.62
C SER A 95 -14.70 -8.89 -6.10
N MET A 96 -13.91 -7.81 -6.16
CA MET A 96 -12.55 -7.82 -6.71
C MET A 96 -11.57 -8.63 -5.84
N ASP A 97 -10.86 -9.57 -6.45
CA ASP A 97 -9.69 -10.19 -5.84
C ASP A 97 -8.47 -9.27 -5.99
N GLN A 98 -8.23 -8.41 -4.99
CA GLN A 98 -7.12 -7.46 -5.00
C GLN A 98 -5.75 -8.17 -5.06
N PRO A 99 -5.48 -9.24 -4.28
CA PRO A 99 -4.24 -10.01 -4.43
C PRO A 99 -4.00 -10.52 -5.85
N ALA A 100 -5.03 -11.06 -6.53
CA ALA A 100 -4.91 -11.51 -7.91
C ALA A 100 -4.67 -10.33 -8.88
N ARG A 101 -5.37 -9.21 -8.71
CA ARG A 101 -5.16 -7.99 -9.50
C ARG A 101 -3.72 -7.48 -9.40
N PHE A 102 -3.15 -7.42 -8.20
CA PHE A 102 -1.76 -7.00 -8.01
C PHE A 102 -0.78 -8.02 -8.60
N LYS A 103 -1.02 -9.32 -8.44
CA LYS A 103 -0.21 -10.37 -9.10
C LYS A 103 -0.23 -10.21 -10.63
N ALA A 104 -1.40 -9.95 -11.21
CA ALA A 104 -1.55 -9.71 -12.64
C ALA A 104 -0.78 -8.47 -13.12
N ALA A 105 -0.72 -7.42 -12.30
CA ALA A 105 0.10 -6.24 -12.54
C ALA A 105 1.61 -6.47 -12.28
N GLY A 106 2.05 -7.69 -11.99
CA GLY A 106 3.48 -7.99 -11.82
C GLY A 106 4.04 -7.68 -10.43
N TRP A 107 3.20 -7.63 -9.39
CA TRP A 107 3.64 -7.40 -8.02
C TRP A 107 4.01 -8.69 -7.28
N HIS A 108 4.92 -8.56 -6.31
CA HIS A 108 5.05 -9.53 -5.24
C HIS A 108 3.90 -9.34 -4.26
N VAL A 109 3.21 -10.41 -3.87
CA VAL A 109 1.99 -10.32 -3.06
C VAL A 109 2.04 -11.33 -1.92
N GLN A 110 1.81 -10.82 -0.72
CA GLN A 110 1.73 -11.59 0.52
C GLN A 110 0.41 -11.30 1.24
N SER A 111 -0.01 -12.23 2.10
CA SER A 111 -1.14 -12.04 3.01
C SER A 111 -0.72 -12.46 4.42
N VAL A 112 -1.05 -11.65 5.41
CA VAL A 112 -0.71 -11.88 6.82
C VAL A 112 -1.87 -11.51 7.73
N ASP A 113 -1.89 -12.08 8.93
CA ASP A 113 -2.69 -11.51 10.02
C ASP A 113 -2.10 -10.14 10.37
N GLY A 114 -2.83 -9.06 10.10
CA GLY A 114 -2.39 -7.69 10.35
C GLY A 114 -2.29 -7.36 11.84
N HIS A 115 -2.73 -8.25 12.71
CA HIS A 115 -2.64 -8.14 14.17
C HIS A 115 -1.48 -8.92 14.78
N ASP A 116 -0.80 -9.74 13.99
CA ASP A 116 0.42 -10.41 14.37
C ASP A 116 1.62 -9.55 13.92
N MET A 117 2.23 -8.85 14.89
CA MET A 117 3.34 -7.95 14.62
C MET A 117 4.57 -8.67 14.07
N GLU A 118 4.80 -9.93 14.48
CA GLU A 118 5.93 -10.72 13.98
C GLU A 118 5.68 -11.13 12.53
N ALA A 119 4.45 -11.54 12.20
CA ALA A 119 4.07 -11.85 10.82
C ALA A 119 4.18 -10.64 9.90
N VAL A 120 3.73 -9.45 10.33
CA VAL A 120 3.86 -8.21 9.56
C VAL A 120 5.33 -7.83 9.38
N ALA A 121 6.15 -7.92 10.43
CA ALA A 121 7.59 -7.63 10.33
C ALA A 121 8.29 -8.58 9.35
N ALA A 122 8.00 -9.88 9.43
CA ALA A 122 8.55 -10.88 8.50
C ALA A 122 8.12 -10.61 7.04
N ALA A 123 6.87 -10.21 6.82
CA ALA A 123 6.38 -9.88 5.48
C ALA A 123 7.05 -8.62 4.91
N ILE A 124 7.34 -7.61 5.73
CA ILE A 124 8.10 -6.42 5.31
C ILE A 124 9.52 -6.83 4.90
N GLU A 125 10.20 -7.67 5.68
CA GLU A 125 11.54 -8.14 5.33
C GLU A 125 11.54 -8.98 4.04
N ALA A 126 10.55 -9.85 3.84
CA ALA A 126 10.38 -10.57 2.58
C ALA A 126 10.10 -9.63 1.40
N ALA A 127 9.29 -8.59 1.60
CA ALA A 127 9.01 -7.58 0.57
C ALA A 127 10.27 -6.78 0.18
N ARG A 128 11.16 -6.50 1.13
CA ARG A 128 12.44 -5.81 0.88
C ARG A 128 13.41 -6.61 0.02
N GLN A 129 13.26 -7.94 -0.02
CA GLN A 129 14.06 -8.85 -0.84
C GLN A 129 13.51 -9.06 -2.26
N SER A 130 12.30 -8.57 -2.55
CA SER A 130 11.65 -8.70 -3.85
C SER A 130 12.33 -7.86 -4.93
N ASP A 131 12.37 -8.36 -6.17
CA ASP A 131 12.76 -7.62 -7.38
C ASP A 131 11.57 -6.86 -8.03
N ARG A 132 10.39 -6.96 -7.42
CA ARG A 132 9.12 -6.36 -7.84
C ARG A 132 8.53 -5.49 -6.73
N PRO A 133 7.68 -4.48 -7.03
CA PRO A 133 6.93 -3.79 -6.00
C PRO A 133 6.07 -4.80 -5.21
N SER A 134 5.85 -4.53 -3.93
CA SER A 134 5.21 -5.50 -3.01
C SER A 134 3.89 -4.99 -2.45
N LEU A 135 2.87 -5.85 -2.47
CA LEU A 135 1.65 -5.71 -1.68
C LEU A 135 1.68 -6.70 -0.52
N ILE A 136 1.43 -6.19 0.69
CA ILE A 136 1.19 -6.99 1.89
C ILE A 136 -0.27 -6.77 2.29
N ALA A 137 -1.13 -7.73 1.99
CA ALA A 137 -2.53 -7.73 2.44
C ALA A 137 -2.58 -8.09 3.92
N CYS A 138 -2.81 -7.09 4.76
CA CYS A 138 -2.87 -7.23 6.21
C CYS A 138 -4.34 -7.42 6.59
N ARG A 139 -4.73 -8.65 6.93
CA ARG A 139 -6.10 -8.92 7.40
C ARG A 139 -6.28 -8.30 8.78
N THR A 140 -7.13 -7.30 8.92
CA THR A 140 -7.36 -6.61 10.20
C THR A 140 -8.83 -6.60 10.59
N VAL A 141 -9.13 -5.95 11.71
CA VAL A 141 -10.48 -5.71 12.23
C VAL A 141 -10.56 -4.20 12.48
N ILE A 142 -11.47 -3.52 11.79
CA ILE A 142 -11.66 -2.08 11.98
C ILE A 142 -12.03 -1.79 13.44
N GLY A 143 -11.48 -0.72 14.02
CA GLY A 143 -11.75 -0.36 15.41
C GLY A 143 -11.35 -1.42 16.44
N LYS A 144 -10.42 -2.34 16.12
CA LYS A 144 -9.99 -3.41 17.03
C LYS A 144 -9.70 -2.88 18.44
N GLY A 145 -10.27 -3.56 19.43
CA GLY A 145 -10.15 -3.21 20.84
C GLY A 145 -11.30 -2.35 21.35
N ALA A 146 -12.12 -1.75 20.48
CA ALA A 146 -13.35 -1.08 20.88
C ALA A 146 -14.42 -2.12 21.26
N PRO A 147 -15.00 -2.08 22.46
CA PRO A 147 -15.88 -3.13 22.97
C PRO A 147 -17.22 -3.24 22.21
N ASN A 148 -17.74 -2.12 21.70
CA ASN A 148 -19.07 -2.05 21.07
C ASN A 148 -19.04 -1.68 19.58
N LEU A 149 -17.87 -1.24 19.07
CA LEU A 149 -17.71 -0.71 17.71
C LEU A 149 -16.58 -1.41 16.92
N GLY A 150 -15.90 -2.39 17.54
CA GLY A 150 -14.88 -3.16 16.86
C GLY A 150 -15.52 -4.10 15.84
N GLY A 151 -15.09 -4.01 14.58
CA GLY A 151 -15.58 -4.85 13.50
C GLY A 151 -16.92 -4.42 12.89
N SER A 152 -17.38 -3.19 13.17
CA SER A 152 -18.56 -2.61 12.52
C SER A 152 -18.22 -1.30 11.81
N GLU A 153 -19.04 -0.92 10.83
CA GLU A 153 -19.19 0.47 10.40
C GLU A 153 -19.75 1.39 11.50
#